data_AF-A0A959UWW8-F1
#
_entry.id   AF-A0A959UWW8-F1
#
_cell.length_a   1.000
_cell.length_b   1.000
_cell.length_c   1.000
_cell.angle_alpha   90.00
_cell.angle_beta   90.00
_cell.angle_gamma   90.00
#
_symmetry.space_group_name_H-M   'P 1'
#
loop_
_entity.id
_entity.type
_entity.pdbx_description
1 polymer ?
#
loop_
_entity_poly.entity_id
_entity_poly.type
_entity_poly.pdbx_seq_one_letter_code
_entity_poly.pdbx_strand_id
1 'polypeptide(L)'
;MKTLTFLSSLPLLAIAIPAQATIHTVHNDPLYNAQYSSVDAAISAASPFDTLLIHGSGVSYGNITLNKSLTLIGPGHDPALNERASLNFLTIASGSDSSVVEGLNLGGTTCNSYGVRFDRNRFTSYLSL
;
A
#
# COMPACT_ATOMS: atom_id res chain seq x y z
N MET A 1 22.98 -60.95 -2.19
CA MET A 1 21.51 -60.72 -2.19
C MET A 1 21.30 -59.23 -1.96
N LYS A 2 20.81 -58.50 -2.97
CA LYS A 2 20.70 -57.02 -2.93
C LYS A 2 19.31 -56.69 -2.41
N THR A 3 19.21 -56.12 -1.21
CA THR A 3 17.93 -55.60 -0.69
C THR A 3 17.64 -54.28 -1.41
N LEU A 4 16.57 -54.28 -2.22
CA LEU A 4 16.09 -53.09 -2.92
C LEU A 4 15.30 -52.26 -1.89
N THR A 5 15.94 -51.26 -1.30
CA THR A 5 15.28 -50.27 -0.43
C THR A 5 14.31 -49.44 -1.27
N PHE A 6 13.02 -49.81 -1.24
CA PHE A 6 11.91 -49.00 -1.69
C PHE A 6 11.69 -47.83 -0.72
N LEU A 7 12.48 -46.77 -0.84
CA LEU A 7 12.19 -45.52 -0.16
C LEU A 7 12.78 -44.38 -0.99
N SER A 8 11.92 -43.49 -1.50
CA SER A 8 12.18 -42.05 -1.80
C SER A 8 11.66 -41.50 -3.13
N SER A 9 10.56 -42.01 -3.72
CA SER A 9 9.81 -41.20 -4.71
C SER A 9 8.54 -40.60 -4.09
N LEU A 10 8.70 -39.68 -3.13
CA LEU A 10 7.62 -38.75 -2.80
C LEU A 10 7.58 -37.72 -3.94
N PRO A 11 6.55 -37.70 -4.81
CA PRO A 11 6.48 -36.65 -5.82
C PRO A 11 6.30 -35.33 -5.07
N LEU A 12 7.18 -34.38 -5.33
CA LEU A 12 7.12 -33.03 -4.78
C LEU A 12 5.82 -32.38 -5.29
N LEU A 13 4.75 -32.50 -4.50
CA LEU A 13 3.49 -31.82 -4.77
C LEU A 13 3.72 -30.34 -4.50
N ALA A 14 4.07 -29.59 -5.54
CA ALA A 14 4.23 -28.15 -5.46
C ALA A 14 2.86 -27.54 -5.12
N ILE A 15 2.68 -27.15 -3.86
CA ILE A 15 1.52 -26.38 -3.42
C ILE A 15 1.68 -24.99 -4.05
N ALA A 16 0.90 -24.71 -5.08
CA ALA A 16 0.79 -23.36 -5.63
C ALA A 16 0.07 -22.49 -4.59
N ILE A 17 0.82 -21.65 -3.88
CA ILE A 17 0.22 -20.62 -3.02
C ILE A 17 -0.29 -19.53 -3.97
N PRO A 18 -1.60 -19.23 -4.00
CA PRO A 18 -2.10 -18.14 -4.81
C PRO A 18 -1.54 -16.82 -4.25
N ALA A 19 -0.66 -16.17 -5.01
CA ALA A 19 -0.27 -14.79 -4.74
C ALA A 19 -1.38 -13.87 -5.27
N GLN A 20 -2.38 -13.59 -4.43
CA GLN A 20 -3.44 -12.63 -4.73
C GLN A 20 -3.19 -11.33 -3.99
N ALA A 21 -2.73 -10.31 -4.72
CA ALA A 21 -2.83 -8.93 -4.27
C ALA A 21 -4.27 -8.46 -4.47
N THR A 22 -4.86 -7.88 -3.43
CA THR A 22 -6.22 -7.34 -3.43
C THR A 22 -6.21 -5.82 -3.50
N ILE A 23 -7.36 -5.24 -3.84
CA ILE A 23 -7.56 -3.79 -3.89
C ILE A 23 -8.52 -3.39 -2.77
N HIS A 24 -8.08 -2.44 -1.94
CA HIS A 24 -8.86 -1.81 -0.88
C HIS A 24 -9.19 -0.37 -1.28
N THR A 25 -10.47 -0.03 -1.37
CA THR A 25 -10.94 1.33 -1.70
C THR A 25 -11.12 2.16 -0.43
N VAL A 26 -10.67 3.42 -0.48
CA VAL A 26 -10.72 4.34 0.67
C VAL A 26 -11.35 5.67 0.26
N HIS A 27 -12.37 6.10 1.00
CA HIS A 27 -13.00 7.40 0.86
C HIS A 27 -13.50 7.90 2.22
N ASN A 28 -13.12 9.10 2.66
CA ASN A 28 -13.49 9.62 3.99
C ASN A 28 -14.86 10.32 4.05
N ASP A 29 -15.49 10.62 2.90
CA ASP A 29 -16.89 11.02 2.84
C ASP A 29 -17.84 9.80 2.88
N PRO A 30 -18.76 9.71 3.86
CA PRO A 30 -19.68 8.58 4.03
C PRO A 30 -20.72 8.43 2.91
N LEU A 31 -20.88 9.42 2.04
CA LEU A 31 -21.76 9.34 0.87
C LEU A 31 -21.21 8.40 -0.21
N TYR A 32 -19.91 8.07 -0.16
CA TYR A 32 -19.25 7.17 -1.09
C TYR A 32 -19.17 5.76 -0.52
N ASN A 33 -19.46 4.76 -1.35
CA ASN A 33 -19.46 3.34 -0.96
C ASN A 33 -18.06 2.70 -1.04
N ALA A 34 -17.07 3.30 -0.39
CA ALA A 34 -15.73 2.72 -0.25
C ALA A 34 -15.70 1.64 0.84
N GLN A 35 -14.78 0.69 0.73
CA GLN A 35 -14.63 -0.38 1.73
C GLN A 35 -14.17 0.15 3.10
N TYR A 36 -13.39 1.23 3.10
CA TYR A 36 -12.88 1.87 4.32
C TYR A 36 -13.06 3.38 4.28
N SER A 37 -13.35 3.96 5.45
CA SER A 37 -13.46 5.41 5.63
C SER A 37 -12.14 6.08 6.02
N SER A 38 -11.09 5.31 6.31
CA SER A 38 -9.76 5.80 6.64
C SER A 38 -8.66 4.93 6.03
N VAL A 39 -7.51 5.56 5.76
CA VAL A 39 -6.34 4.87 5.21
C VAL A 39 -5.75 3.88 6.24
N ASP A 40 -5.75 4.22 7.54
CA ASP A 40 -5.25 3.31 8.59
C ASP A 40 -6.08 2.03 8.71
N ALA A 41 -7.41 2.12 8.55
CA ALA A 41 -8.28 0.95 8.56
C ALA A 41 -7.98 0.03 7.37
N ALA A 42 -7.78 0.62 6.19
CA ALA A 42 -7.39 -0.13 4.99
C ALA A 42 -6.00 -0.77 5.14
N ILE A 43 -5.01 -0.04 5.67
CA ILE A 43 -3.67 -0.59 5.97
C ILE A 43 -3.79 -1.77 6.93
N SER A 44 -4.61 -1.66 7.97
CA SER A 44 -4.77 -2.72 8.98
C SER A 44 -5.33 -4.01 8.37
N ALA A 45 -6.32 -3.89 7.47
CA ALA A 45 -6.94 -5.02 6.80
C ALA A 45 -6.12 -5.59 5.63
N ALA A 46 -5.26 -4.77 5.02
CA ALA A 46 -4.44 -5.17 3.88
C ALA A 46 -3.36 -6.20 4.23
N SER A 47 -3.15 -7.13 3.32
CA SER A 47 -1.98 -8.03 3.30
C SER A 47 -0.80 -7.35 2.59
N PRO A 48 0.45 -7.81 2.81
CA PRO A 48 1.58 -7.34 2.04
C PRO A 48 1.34 -7.49 0.53
N PHE A 49 1.77 -6.48 -0.21
CA PHE A 49 1.64 -6.27 -1.65
C PHE A 49 0.23 -5.94 -2.16
N ASP A 50 -0.73 -5.72 -1.26
CA ASP A 50 -2.04 -5.17 -1.64
C ASP A 50 -1.95 -3.72 -2.15
N THR A 51 -3.00 -3.31 -2.85
CA THR A 51 -3.19 -1.94 -3.33
C THR A 51 -4.27 -1.22 -2.55
N LEU A 52 -3.99 -0.01 -2.09
CA LEU A 52 -4.97 0.91 -1.55
C LEU A 52 -5.28 1.97 -2.60
N LEU A 53 -6.52 1.99 -3.09
CA LEU A 53 -7.04 3.03 -3.96
C LEU A 53 -7.68 4.12 -3.10
N ILE A 54 -6.95 5.22 -2.93
CA ILE A 54 -7.33 6.33 -2.06
C ILE A 54 -7.97 7.41 -2.92
N HIS A 55 -9.28 7.60 -2.76
CA HIS A 55 -9.99 8.60 -3.52
C HIS A 55 -9.68 10.01 -3.01
N GLY A 56 -9.73 10.99 -3.92
CA GLY A 56 -9.64 12.38 -3.54
C GLY A 56 -10.84 12.80 -2.70
N SER A 57 -10.64 13.71 -1.76
CA SER A 57 -11.74 14.38 -1.08
C SER A 57 -11.35 15.81 -0.69
N GLY A 58 -12.31 16.57 -0.17
CA GLY A 58 -12.06 17.92 0.35
C GLY A 58 -11.32 17.96 1.70
N VAL A 59 -11.08 16.80 2.34
CA VAL A 59 -10.51 16.71 3.70
C VAL A 59 -9.34 15.74 3.73
N SER A 60 -8.29 16.07 4.47
CA SER A 60 -7.12 15.20 4.65
C SER A 60 -7.48 13.88 5.35
N TYR A 61 -6.79 12.80 4.97
CA TYR A 61 -6.85 11.50 5.67
C TYR A 61 -5.98 11.46 6.93
N GLY A 62 -5.28 12.54 7.26
CA GLY A 62 -4.52 12.67 8.50
C GLY A 62 -3.09 12.15 8.40
N ASN A 63 -2.58 11.61 9.51
CA ASN A 63 -1.20 11.14 9.64
C ASN A 63 -1.19 9.62 9.49
N ILE A 64 -0.48 9.12 8.50
CA ILE A 64 -0.49 7.71 8.11
C ILE A 64 0.88 7.09 8.38
N THR A 65 0.87 5.87 8.94
CA THR A 65 2.08 5.05 9.07
C THR A 65 1.93 3.80 8.22
N LEU A 66 2.79 3.68 7.22
CA LEU A 66 2.94 2.46 6.44
C LEU A 66 3.97 1.57 7.14
N ASN A 67 3.61 0.33 7.46
CA ASN A 67 4.46 -0.66 8.15
C ASN A 67 4.45 -2.04 7.46
N LYS A 68 4.00 -2.08 6.22
CA LYS A 68 3.91 -3.27 5.38
C LYS A 68 4.05 -2.84 3.91
N SER A 69 4.66 -3.67 3.07
CA SER A 69 4.83 -3.38 1.64
C SER A 69 3.47 -3.20 0.98
N LEU A 70 3.07 -1.99 0.58
CA LEU A 70 1.79 -1.73 -0.12
C LEU A 70 2.01 -0.82 -1.32
N THR A 71 1.02 -0.83 -2.21
CA THR A 71 0.88 0.17 -3.26
C THR A 71 -0.25 1.14 -2.89
N LEU A 72 0.06 2.41 -2.63
CA LEU A 72 -0.92 3.47 -2.40
C LEU A 72 -1.11 4.25 -3.70
N ILE A 73 -2.35 4.33 -4.19
CA ILE A 73 -2.68 5.05 -5.44
C ILE A 73 -3.75 6.09 -5.13
N GLY A 74 -3.40 7.35 -5.34
CA GLY A 74 -4.32 8.49 -5.35
C GLY A 74 -4.82 8.84 -6.75
N PRO A 75 -5.75 9.81 -6.85
CA PRO A 75 -6.28 10.29 -8.13
C PRO A 75 -5.26 11.08 -8.96
N GLY A 76 -4.07 11.36 -8.41
CA GLY A 76 -3.06 12.22 -9.03
C GLY A 76 -3.06 13.63 -8.45
N HIS A 77 -2.04 14.40 -8.84
CA HIS A 77 -1.89 15.80 -8.44
C HIS A 77 -2.28 16.78 -9.57
N ASP A 78 -3.24 16.44 -10.42
CA ASP A 78 -3.70 17.40 -11.43
C ASP A 78 -4.39 18.60 -10.74
N PRO A 79 -3.94 19.86 -10.95
CA PRO A 79 -4.59 21.04 -10.38
C PRO A 79 -6.02 21.27 -10.89
N ALA A 80 -6.43 20.62 -11.98
CA ALA A 80 -7.80 20.65 -12.48
C ALA A 80 -8.76 19.75 -11.70
N LEU A 81 -8.24 18.82 -10.88
CA LEU A 81 -9.07 17.99 -9.99
C LEU A 81 -9.41 18.80 -8.73
N ASN A 82 -10.71 18.93 -8.45
CA ASN A 82 -11.21 19.65 -7.28
C ASN A 82 -10.87 18.94 -5.96
N GLU A 83 -10.64 17.63 -6.01
CA GLU A 83 -10.47 16.79 -4.82
C GLU A 83 -9.17 16.00 -4.91
N ARG A 84 -8.43 15.97 -3.80
CA ARG A 84 -7.07 15.41 -3.74
C ARG A 84 -6.98 14.43 -2.59
N ALA A 85 -6.35 13.29 -2.80
CA ALA A 85 -6.06 12.36 -1.70
C ALA A 85 -4.87 12.92 -0.90
N SER A 86 -5.18 13.62 0.20
CA SER A 86 -4.18 14.36 0.97
C SER A 86 -3.84 13.66 2.28
N LEU A 87 -2.53 13.50 2.54
CA LEU A 87 -1.99 13.02 3.82
C LEU A 87 -1.21 14.17 4.47
N ASN A 88 -1.48 14.43 5.75
CA ASN A 88 -0.74 15.45 6.51
C ASN A 88 0.69 15.00 6.80
N PHE A 89 0.82 13.73 7.17
CA PHE A 89 2.10 13.10 7.42
C PHE A 89 2.09 11.68 6.87
N LEU A 90 3.17 11.26 6.22
CA LEU A 90 3.38 9.89 5.77
C LEU A 90 4.69 9.35 6.35
N THR A 91 4.58 8.38 7.25
CA THR A 91 5.73 7.65 7.79
C THR A 91 5.84 6.32 7.08
N ILE A 92 6.89 6.10 6.30
CA ILE A 92 7.25 4.79 5.76
C ILE A 92 8.18 4.10 6.75
N ALA A 93 7.60 3.28 7.63
CA ALA A 93 8.28 2.56 8.68
C ALA A 93 8.79 1.20 8.20
N SER A 94 9.70 0.61 8.97
CA SER A 94 10.27 -0.73 8.75
C SER A 94 9.17 -1.76 8.44
N GLY A 95 9.44 -2.63 7.46
CA GLY A 95 8.45 -3.59 6.94
C GLY A 95 7.72 -3.11 5.69
N SER A 96 7.93 -1.85 5.29
CA SER A 96 7.33 -1.25 4.09
C SER A 96 8.25 -1.24 2.88
N ASP A 97 9.27 -2.10 2.86
CA ASP A 97 10.21 -2.18 1.75
C ASP A 97 9.47 -2.44 0.43
N SER A 98 9.98 -1.86 -0.66
CA SER A 98 9.37 -1.96 -2.00
C SER A 98 7.94 -1.41 -2.12
N SER A 99 7.48 -0.60 -1.16
CA SER A 99 6.19 0.08 -1.29
C SER A 99 6.20 1.08 -2.44
N VAL A 100 5.03 1.29 -3.03
CA VAL A 100 4.82 2.31 -4.06
C VAL A 100 3.81 3.30 -3.53
N VAL A 101 4.14 4.58 -3.62
CA VAL A 101 3.24 5.69 -3.29
C VAL A 101 3.06 6.49 -4.55
N GLU A 102 1.84 6.56 -5.07
CA GLU A 102 1.54 7.19 -6.35
C GLU A 102 0.37 8.17 -6.24
N GLY A 103 0.51 9.34 -6.88
CA GLY A 103 -0.63 10.22 -7.14
C GLY A 103 -1.28 10.85 -5.90
N LEU A 104 -0.55 10.92 -4.78
CA LEU A 104 -1.01 11.53 -3.54
C LEU A 104 -0.49 12.96 -3.36
N ASN A 105 -1.22 13.71 -2.53
CA ASN A 105 -0.77 14.99 -1.99
C ASN A 105 -0.19 14.76 -0.59
N LEU A 106 1.14 14.84 -0.47
CA LEU A 106 1.89 14.45 0.71
C LEU A 106 2.41 15.68 1.44
N GLY A 107 2.07 15.79 2.73
CA GLY A 107 2.67 16.75 3.65
C GLY A 107 4.09 16.34 4.06
N GLY A 108 4.36 16.31 5.37
CA GLY A 108 5.64 15.82 5.87
C GLY A 108 5.79 14.32 5.56
N THR A 109 6.88 13.91 4.93
CA THR A 109 7.11 12.50 4.58
C THR A 109 8.45 12.04 5.13
N THR A 110 8.47 10.91 5.83
CA THR A 110 9.69 10.24 6.28
C THR A 110 9.73 8.83 5.70
N CYS A 111 10.92 8.40 5.28
CA CYS A 111 11.14 7.07 4.75
C CYS A 111 12.32 6.43 5.47
N ASN A 112 12.09 5.26 6.07
CA ASN A 112 13.11 4.45 6.71
C ASN A 112 13.01 3.00 6.21
N SER A 113 12.80 2.81 4.91
CA SER A 113 12.67 1.52 4.24
C SER A 113 13.27 1.58 2.85
N TYR A 114 13.66 0.43 2.31
CA TYR A 114 14.40 0.33 1.07
C TYR A 114 13.48 0.06 -0.13
N GLY A 115 13.88 0.56 -1.30
CA GLY A 115 13.15 0.32 -2.54
C GLY A 115 11.78 0.99 -2.63
N VAL A 116 11.48 1.94 -1.73
CA VAL A 116 10.22 2.69 -1.75
C VAL A 116 10.23 3.65 -2.94
N ARG A 117 9.16 3.64 -3.73
CA ARG A 117 9.01 4.49 -4.90
C ARG A 117 7.92 5.52 -4.68
N PHE A 118 8.24 6.78 -4.96
CA PHE A 118 7.29 7.90 -4.94
C PHE A 118 7.09 8.42 -6.36
N ASP A 119 5.95 8.09 -6.99
CA ASP A 119 5.65 8.49 -8.37
C ASP A 119 4.51 9.48 -8.43
N ARG A 120 4.63 10.54 -9.25
CA ARG A 120 3.53 11.45 -9.56
C ARG A 120 2.83 12.06 -8.31
N ASN A 121 3.53 12.10 -7.18
CA ASN A 121 3.06 12.73 -5.96
C ASN A 121 3.39 14.22 -5.96
N ARG A 122 2.66 15.00 -5.16
CA ARG A 122 3.09 16.33 -4.74
C ARG A 122 3.48 16.35 -3.29
N PHE A 123 4.71 16.78 -3.02
CA PHE A 123 5.19 17.10 -1.69
C PHE A 123 4.89 18.56 -1.37
N THR A 124 4.27 18.84 -0.23
CA THR A 124 3.93 20.20 0.20
C THR A 124 4.79 20.69 1.37
N SER A 125 5.63 19.84 1.93
CA SER A 125 6.54 20.19 3.04
C SER A 125 7.92 19.60 2.80
N TYR A 126 8.31 18.54 3.52
CA TYR A 126 9.62 17.90 3.40
C TYR A 126 9.49 16.41 3.09
N LEU A 127 10.57 15.86 2.52
CA LEU A 127 10.83 14.44 2.37
C LEU A 127 12.16 14.12 3.04
N SER A 128 12.14 13.26 4.05
CA SER A 128 13.34 12.70 4.70
C SER A 128 13.48 11.24 4.30
N LEU A 129 14.68 10.84 3.86
CA LEU A 129 15.01 9.48 3.40
C LEU A 129 16.09 8.85 4.27
#